data_AF-A0A8S8Z803-F1
#
_entry.id   AF-A0A8S8Z803-F1
#
_cell.length_a   1.000
_cell.length_b   1.000
_cell.length_c   1.000
_cell.angle_alpha   90.00
_cell.angle_beta   90.00
_cell.angle_gamma   90.00
#
_symmetry.space_group_name_H-M   'P 1'
#
loop_
_entity.id
_entity.type
_entity.pdbx_description
1 polymer ?
#
loop_
_entity_poly.entity_id
_entity_poly.type
_entity_poly.pdbx_seq_one_letter_code
_entity_poly.pdbx_strand_id
1 'polypeptide(L)' 'MLKNLNQQPEPEDDADPFEGIETDDINNYADLYDVPPPETDNEAKKLANQIRKWIQDGRPKP' A
#
# COMPACT_ATOMS: atom_id res chain seq x y z
N MET A 1 1.45 38.73 -13.97
CA MET A 1 1.21 37.37 -14.53
C MET A 1 0.64 36.52 -13.41
N LEU A 2 -0.65 36.23 -13.45
CA LEU A 2 -1.28 35.29 -12.53
C LEU A 2 -1.01 33.88 -13.05
N LYS A 3 -0.34 33.03 -12.25
CA LYS A 3 -0.19 31.61 -12.56
C LYS A 3 -1.52 30.93 -12.25
N ASN A 4 -2.20 30.43 -13.27
CA ASN A 4 -3.33 29.53 -13.11
C ASN A 4 -2.80 28.15 -12.70
N LEU A 5 -2.84 27.81 -11.41
CA LEU A 5 -2.77 26.42 -10.95
C LEU A 5 -4.16 25.79 -11.14
N ASN A 6 -4.46 25.30 -12.34
CA ASN A 6 -5.47 24.26 -12.47
C ASN A 6 -4.84 22.95 -11.98
N GLN A 7 -4.75 22.80 -10.65
CA GLN A 7 -4.67 21.47 -10.04
C GLN A 7 -6.09 20.94 -10.05
N GLN A 8 -6.47 20.30 -11.16
CA GLN A 8 -7.60 19.38 -11.10
C GLN A 8 -7.14 18.29 -10.12
N PRO A 9 -7.84 18.06 -8.98
CA PRO A 9 -7.51 16.91 -8.16
C PRO A 9 -7.63 15.71 -9.10
N GLU A 10 -6.56 14.96 -9.28
CA GLU A 10 -6.71 13.57 -9.71
C GLU A 10 -7.72 12.95 -8.74
N PRO A 11 -8.68 12.14 -9.20
CA PRO A 11 -9.58 11.48 -8.28
C PRO A 11 -8.70 10.78 -7.25
N GLU A 12 -8.76 11.25 -6.02
CA GLU A 12 -8.11 10.59 -4.92
C GLU A 12 -8.78 9.21 -4.90
N ASP A 13 -8.07 8.18 -5.33
CA ASP A 13 -8.28 6.84 -4.79
C ASP A 13 -7.91 6.96 -3.29
N ASP A 14 -8.79 7.62 -2.53
CA ASP A 14 -8.79 7.83 -1.08
C ASP A 14 -9.10 6.52 -0.34
N ALA A 15 -9.34 5.45 -1.08
CA ALA A 15 -9.45 4.12 -0.53
C ALA A 15 -8.15 3.80 0.21
N ASP A 16 -8.29 3.41 1.48
CA ASP A 16 -7.17 2.93 2.28
C ASP A 16 -6.48 1.80 1.49
N PRO A 17 -5.20 1.95 1.12
CA PRO A 17 -4.51 0.93 0.34
C PRO A 17 -4.51 -0.43 1.05
N PHE A 18 -4.66 -0.48 2.37
CA PHE A 18 -4.75 -1.69 3.18
C PHE A 18 -6.17 -2.15 3.50
N GLU A 19 -7.21 -1.52 2.91
CA GLU A 19 -8.58 -1.99 3.08
C GLU A 19 -8.69 -3.48 2.68
N GLY A 20 -9.31 -4.26 3.57
CA GLY A 20 -9.46 -5.71 3.44
C GLY A 20 -8.19 -6.54 3.71
N ILE A 21 -7.10 -5.92 4.19
CA ILE A 21 -5.90 -6.61 4.66
C ILE A 21 -5.88 -6.54 6.19
N GLU A 22 -5.81 -7.69 6.85
CA GLU A 22 -5.71 -7.75 8.31
C GLU A 22 -4.39 -7.15 8.79
N THR A 23 -4.41 -6.42 9.91
CA THR A 23 -3.20 -5.83 10.51
C THR A 23 -2.11 -6.87 10.78
N ASP A 24 -2.51 -8.07 11.21
CA ASP A 24 -1.58 -9.18 11.43
C ASP A 24 -0.90 -9.62 10.13
N ASP A 25 -1.59 -9.61 9.00
CA ASP A 25 -0.98 -9.94 7.71
C ASP A 25 0.04 -8.87 7.29
N ILE A 26 -0.21 -7.59 7.61
CA ILE A 26 0.74 -6.49 7.35
C ILE A 26 2.01 -6.67 8.20
N ASN A 27 1.84 -6.87 9.52
CA ASN A 27 2.97 -7.03 10.44
C ASN A 27 3.79 -8.29 10.11
N ASN A 28 3.13 -9.43 9.90
CA ASN A 28 3.81 -10.68 9.56
C ASN A 28 4.58 -10.56 8.25
N TYR A 29 4.01 -9.92 7.22
CA TYR A 29 4.71 -9.69 5.96
C TYR A 29 5.93 -8.79 6.15
N ALA A 30 5.78 -7.69 6.91
CA ALA A 30 6.88 -6.77 7.19
C ALA A 30 8.03 -7.44 7.93
N ASP A 31 7.73 -8.21 8.98
CA ASP A 31 8.73 -8.94 9.77
C ASP A 31 9.43 -10.04 8.94
N LEU A 32 8.68 -10.74 8.08
CA LEU A 32 9.21 -11.86 7.30
C LEU A 32 10.18 -11.43 6.20
N TYR A 33 9.89 -10.28 5.58
CA TYR A 33 10.63 -9.78 4.42
C TYR A 33 11.46 -8.53 4.74
N ASP A 34 11.55 -8.14 6.02
CA ASP A 34 12.26 -6.93 6.50
C ASP A 34 11.83 -5.67 5.72
N VAL A 35 10.52 -5.49 5.55
CA VAL A 35 9.94 -4.38 4.78
C VAL A 35 9.70 -3.19 5.70
N PRO A 36 10.30 -2.01 5.44
CA PRO A 36 10.06 -0.83 6.23
C PRO A 36 8.64 -0.28 5.99
N PRO A 37 8.12 0.57 6.90
CA PRO A 37 6.87 1.30 6.67
C PRO A 37 6.96 2.14 5.38
N PRO A 38 5.87 2.22 4.59
CA PRO A 38 5.85 3.06 3.39
C PRO A 38 5.90 4.55 3.76
N GLU A 39 6.62 5.36 2.98
CA GLU A 39 6.73 6.82 3.18
C GLU A 39 5.83 7.60 2.23
N THR A 40 5.25 6.94 1.22
CA THR A 40 4.37 7.55 0.21
C THR A 40 3.14 6.68 -0.09
N ASP A 41 2.07 7.30 -0.58
CA ASP A 41 0.86 6.58 -0.99
C ASP A 41 1.13 5.52 -2.05
N ASN A 42 2.06 5.79 -2.97
CA ASN A 42 2.46 4.83 -4.00
C ASN A 42 3.18 3.60 -3.40
N GLU A 43 4.01 3.81 -2.38
CA GLU A 43 4.65 2.72 -1.65
C GLU A 43 3.61 1.92 -0.85
N ALA A 44 2.64 2.59 -0.22
CA ALA A 44 1.55 1.92 0.49
C ALA A 44 0.71 1.06 -0.47
N LYS A 45 0.31 1.60 -1.63
CA LYS A 45 -0.41 0.85 -2.69
C LYS A 45 0.39 -0.35 -3.20
N LYS A 46 1.71 -0.19 -3.40
CA LYS A 46 2.60 -1.27 -3.83
C LYS A 46 2.71 -2.36 -2.75
N LEU A 47 2.95 -1.98 -1.50
CA LEU A 47 3.06 -2.90 -0.37
C LEU A 47 1.77 -3.70 -0.19
N ALA A 48 0.61 -3.04 -0.21
CA ALA A 48 -0.67 -3.70 -0.08
C ALA A 48 -0.91 -4.74 -1.19
N ASN A 49 -0.52 -4.44 -2.44
CA ASN A 49 -0.60 -5.41 -3.54
C ASN A 49 0.32 -6.62 -3.34
N GLN A 50 1.50 -6.41 -2.78
CA GLN A 50 2.42 -7.50 -2.44
C GLN A 50 1.85 -8.40 -1.33
N ILE A 51 1.28 -7.81 -0.28
CA ILE A 51 0.65 -8.56 0.82
C ILE A 51 -0.56 -9.35 0.33
N ARG A 52 -1.44 -8.74 -0.50
CA ARG A 52 -2.57 -9.44 -1.11
C ARG A 52 -2.13 -10.67 -1.89
N LYS A 53 -1.07 -10.53 -2.70
CA LYS A 53 -0.50 -11.66 -3.44
C LYS A 53 0.04 -12.74 -2.49
N TRP A 54 0.79 -12.35 -1.45
CA TRP A 54 1.31 -13.28 -0.46
C TRP A 54 0.21 -14.06 0.28
N ILE A 55 -0.92 -13.39 0.62
CA ILE A 55 -2.11 -14.04 1.19
C ILE A 55 -2.73 -15.02 0.19
N GLN A 56 -2.92 -14.61 -1.08
CA GLN A 56 -3.48 -15.44 -2.14
C GLN A 56 -2.63 -16.69 -2.44
N ASP A 57 -1.30 -16.55 -2.37
CA ASP A 57 -0.34 -17.64 -2.56
C ASP A 57 -0.30 -18.59 -1.34
N GLY A 58 -1.13 -18.37 -0.31
CA GLY A 58 -1.29 -19.24 0.84
C GLY A 58 -0.32 -18.95 1.98
N ARG A 59 0.21 -17.72 2.06
CA ARG A 59 1.22 -17.29 3.05
C ARG A 59 2.45 -18.22 3.03
N PRO A 60 3.16 -18.32 1.88
CA PRO A 60 4.34 -19.16 1.78
C PRO A 60 5.35 -18.78 2.87
N LYS A 61 5.93 -19.80 3.51
CA LYS A 61 7.06 -19.62 4.42
C LYS A 61 8.29 -19.17 3.60
N PRO A 62 9.18 -18.37 4.20
CA PRO A 62 10.41 -17.92 3.56
C PRO A 62 11.37 -19.10 3.29
#